data_AF-A0A5D0ITE1-F1
#
_entry.id   AF-A0A5D0ITE1-F1
#
_cell.length_a   1.000
_cell.length_b   1.000
_cell.length_c   1.000
_cell.angle_alpha   90.00
_cell.angle_beta   90.00
_cell.angle_gamma   90.00
#
_symmetry.space_group_name_H-M   'P 1'
#
loop_
_entity.id
_entity.type
_entity.pdbx_description
1 polymer ?
#
loop_
_entity_poly.entity_id
_entity_poly.type
_entity_poly.pdbx_seq_one_letter_code
_entity_poly.pdbx_strand_id
1 'polypeptide(L)'
;MIQGILELIADFWLDIADYKHEKKVGKKEKKDGIKRPLEKYFLQPSTKTTFLALIVFGLGFVLFFIYQKRVIYPKNTKEEIQQITEWIEMWYDKYESYPKSLKEAIGTNPMRQDWYRDAWGREYKYSLMNGMFKIVSAGKDGEFGTKDDVNLK
;
A
#
# COMPACT_ATOMS: atom_id res chain seq x y z
N MET A 1 23.94 -23.91 -0.42
CA MET A 1 23.93 -25.37 -0.14
C MET A 1 23.41 -25.68 1.26
N ILE A 2 23.94 -25.08 2.34
CA ILE A 2 23.49 -25.36 3.72
C ILE A 2 22.02 -24.98 3.96
N GLN A 3 21.56 -23.84 3.44
CA GLN A 3 20.17 -23.39 3.60
C GLN A 3 19.15 -24.35 2.97
N GLY A 4 19.40 -24.83 1.75
CA GLY A 4 18.50 -25.78 1.09
C GLY A 4 18.43 -27.14 1.80
N ILE A 5 19.51 -27.56 2.47
CA ILE A 5 19.50 -28.78 3.30
C ILE A 5 18.62 -28.58 4.54
N LEU A 6 18.67 -27.40 5.17
CA LEU A 6 17.85 -27.08 6.34
C LEU A 6 16.36 -26.99 6.01
N GLU A 7 16.01 -26.37 4.88
CA GLU A 7 14.62 -26.29 4.39
C GLU A 7 14.04 -27.70 4.17
N LEU A 8 14.80 -28.57 3.50
CA LEU A 8 14.36 -29.95 3.22
C LEU A 8 14.14 -30.77 4.50
N ILE A 9 14.99 -30.59 5.52
CA ILE A 9 14.82 -31.24 6.83
C ILE A 9 13.57 -30.72 7.55
N ALA A 10 13.31 -29.41 7.49
CA ALA A 10 12.14 -28.80 8.13
C ALA A 10 10.83 -29.29 7.50
N ASP A 11 10.77 -29.36 6.18
CA ASP A 11 9.61 -29.87 5.44
C ASP A 11 9.35 -31.35 5.80
N PHE A 12 10.40 -32.17 5.79
CA PHE A 12 10.28 -33.58 6.16
C PHE A 12 9.79 -33.78 7.60
N TRP A 13 10.21 -32.90 8.52
CA TRP A 13 9.72 -32.92 9.91
C TRP A 13 8.24 -32.56 10.02
N LEU A 14 7.76 -31.62 9.22
CA LEU A 14 6.35 -31.24 9.16
C LEU A 14 5.49 -32.38 8.61
N ASP A 15 5.93 -33.05 7.54
CA ASP A 15 5.24 -34.20 6.96
C ASP A 15 5.08 -35.35 7.97
N ILE A 16 6.13 -35.63 8.76
CA ILE A 16 6.07 -36.63 9.84
C ILE A 16 5.05 -36.19 10.92
N ALA A 17 5.04 -34.92 11.28
CA ALA A 17 4.13 -34.38 12.28
C ALA A 17 2.66 -34.47 11.82
N ASP A 18 2.40 -34.16 10.55
CA ASP A 18 1.08 -34.26 9.92
C ASP A 18 0.61 -35.71 9.86
N TYR A 19 1.47 -36.63 9.42
CA TYR A 19 1.15 -38.07 9.42
C TYR A 19 0.78 -38.59 10.81
N LYS A 20 1.55 -38.17 11.84
CA LYS A 20 1.28 -38.54 13.24
C LYS A 20 -0.04 -37.95 13.73
N HIS A 21 -0.39 -36.74 13.30
CA HIS A 21 -1.65 -36.08 13.62
C HIS A 21 -2.83 -36.81 12.96
N GLU A 22 -2.76 -37.11 11.66
CA GLU A 22 -3.80 -37.86 10.95
C GLU A 22 -4.05 -39.23 11.58
N LYS A 23 -2.99 -39.96 11.95
CA LYS A 23 -3.14 -41.24 12.65
C LYS A 23 -3.83 -41.10 14.00
N LYS A 24 -3.58 -40.04 14.76
CA LYS A 24 -4.24 -39.78 16.04
C LYS A 24 -5.72 -39.50 15.83
N VAL A 25 -6.07 -38.64 14.87
CA VAL A 25 -7.47 -38.33 14.55
C VAL A 25 -8.20 -39.57 14.04
N GLY A 26 -7.61 -40.33 13.12
CA GLY A 26 -8.22 -41.57 12.62
C GLY A 26 -8.44 -42.65 13.69
N LYS A 27 -7.60 -42.70 14.75
CA LYS A 27 -7.86 -43.56 15.92
C LYS A 27 -9.07 -43.10 16.73
N LYS A 28 -9.33 -41.80 16.83
CA LYS A 28 -10.54 -41.26 17.50
C LYS A 28 -11.79 -41.54 16.66
N GLU A 29 -11.73 -41.30 15.35
CA GLU A 29 -12.83 -41.58 14.43
C GLU A 29 -13.25 -43.06 14.46
N LYS A 30 -12.29 -43.98 14.56
CA LYS A 30 -12.55 -45.43 14.70
C LYS A 30 -13.17 -45.82 16.05
N LYS A 31 -12.91 -45.07 17.12
CA LYS A 31 -13.49 -45.33 18.44
C LYS A 31 -14.92 -44.79 18.56
N ASP A 32 -15.14 -43.60 18.02
CA ASP A 32 -16.39 -42.86 18.23
C ASP A 32 -17.36 -43.01 17.03
N GLY A 33 -16.91 -43.52 15.89
CA GLY A 33 -17.68 -43.65 14.64
C GLY A 33 -17.95 -42.34 13.90
N ILE A 34 -17.56 -41.20 14.48
CA ILE A 34 -17.81 -39.86 13.94
C ILE A 34 -16.63 -39.39 13.10
N LYS A 35 -16.89 -38.95 11.86
CA LYS A 35 -15.87 -38.34 10.98
C LYS A 35 -15.55 -36.90 11.40
N ARG A 36 -14.27 -36.52 11.39
CA ARG A 36 -13.76 -35.20 11.82
C ARG A 36 -12.88 -34.56 10.73
N PRO A 37 -13.43 -34.20 9.57
CA PRO A 37 -12.66 -33.69 8.44
C PRO A 37 -11.92 -32.38 8.77
N LEU A 38 -12.54 -31.49 9.55
CA LEU A 38 -11.91 -30.22 9.97
C LEU A 38 -10.70 -30.44 10.90
N GLU A 39 -10.82 -31.33 11.91
CA GLU A 39 -9.71 -31.67 12.80
C GLU A 39 -8.59 -32.38 12.04
N LYS A 40 -8.95 -33.18 11.04
CA LYS A 40 -8.01 -33.99 10.27
C LYS A 40 -7.16 -33.17 9.30
N TYR A 41 -7.75 -32.22 8.58
CA TYR A 41 -7.06 -31.45 7.52
C TYR A 41 -6.73 -30.01 7.94
N PHE A 42 -7.68 -29.26 8.51
CA PHE A 42 -7.46 -27.84 8.84
C PHE A 42 -6.62 -27.60 10.09
N LEU A 43 -6.58 -28.56 11.03
CA LEU A 43 -5.82 -28.43 12.28
C LEU A 43 -4.47 -29.19 12.27
N GLN A 44 -4.01 -29.59 11.08
CA GLN A 44 -2.69 -30.20 10.90
C GLN A 44 -1.57 -29.21 11.30
N PRO A 45 -0.47 -29.70 11.88
CA PRO A 45 0.72 -28.90 12.17
C PRO A 45 1.17 -27.98 11.02
N SER A 46 1.27 -28.50 9.79
CA SER A 46 1.62 -27.69 8.61
C SER A 46 0.63 -26.54 8.36
N THR A 47 -0.67 -26.84 8.39
CA THR A 47 -1.71 -25.84 8.14
C THR A 47 -1.69 -24.75 9.19
N LYS A 48 -1.42 -25.08 10.47
CA LYS A 48 -1.24 -24.10 11.54
C LYS A 48 -0.02 -23.20 11.29
N THR A 49 1.10 -23.77 10.86
CA THR A 49 2.30 -22.98 10.54
C THR A 49 2.08 -22.04 9.35
N THR A 50 1.40 -22.50 8.30
CA THR A 50 1.03 -21.65 7.16
C THR A 50 0.08 -20.53 7.58
N PHE A 51 -0.92 -20.84 8.41
CA PHE A 51 -1.86 -19.82 8.89
C PHE A 51 -1.17 -18.76 9.75
N LEU A 52 -0.25 -19.18 10.62
CA LEU A 52 0.57 -18.26 11.41
C LEU A 52 1.44 -17.36 10.50
N ALA A 53 2.08 -17.94 9.48
CA ALA A 53 2.87 -17.17 8.52
C ALA A 53 2.01 -16.15 7.75
N LEU A 54 0.78 -16.52 7.35
CA LEU A 54 -0.17 -15.61 6.72
C LEU A 54 -0.58 -14.46 7.65
N ILE A 55 -0.79 -14.72 8.93
CA ILE A 55 -1.09 -13.66 9.91
C ILE A 55 0.09 -12.70 10.02
N VAL A 56 1.31 -13.22 10.19
CA VAL A 56 2.52 -12.39 10.31
C VAL A 56 2.73 -11.55 9.05
N PHE A 57 2.58 -12.16 7.87
CA PHE A 57 2.68 -11.47 6.59
C PHE A 57 1.58 -10.40 6.45
N GLY A 58 0.34 -10.73 6.81
CA GLY A 58 -0.78 -9.79 6.78
C GLY A 58 -0.56 -8.58 7.69
N LEU A 59 -0.02 -8.79 8.89
CA LEU A 59 0.36 -7.71 9.80
C LEU A 59 1.45 -6.82 9.19
N GLY A 60 2.50 -7.42 8.63
CA GLY A 60 3.56 -6.70 7.93
C GLY A 60 3.02 -5.86 6.77
N PHE A 61 2.11 -6.43 5.99
CA PHE A 61 1.43 -5.74 4.88
C PHE A 61 0.64 -4.54 5.40
N VAL A 62 -0.21 -4.70 6.41
CA VAL A 62 -0.97 -3.58 7.00
C VAL A 62 -0.05 -2.46 7.49
N LEU A 63 1.04 -2.80 8.21
CA LEU A 63 2.01 -1.82 8.67
C LEU A 63 2.71 -1.08 7.51
N PHE A 64 3.05 -1.80 6.44
CA PHE A 64 3.63 -1.22 5.23
C PHE A 64 2.70 -0.19 4.59
N PHE A 65 1.41 -0.52 4.41
CA PHE A 65 0.43 0.43 3.85
C PHE A 65 0.22 1.65 4.75
N ILE A 66 0.24 1.48 6.08
CA ILE A 66 0.16 2.60 7.02
C ILE A 66 1.39 3.50 6.88
N TYR A 67 2.58 2.91 6.78
CA TYR A 67 3.83 3.64 6.59
C TYR A 67 3.82 4.45 5.28
N GLN A 68 3.44 3.82 4.17
CA GLN A 68 3.30 4.48 2.86
C GLN A 68 2.40 5.73 2.96
N LYS A 69 1.19 5.57 3.49
CA LYS A 69 0.22 6.66 3.60
C LYS A 69 0.62 7.78 4.57
N ARG A 70 1.40 7.49 5.61
CA ARG A 70 1.77 8.48 6.64
C ARG A 70 3.07 9.21 6.34
N VAL A 71 4.04 8.56 5.71
CA VAL A 71 5.40 9.08 5.60
C VAL A 71 5.76 9.37 4.14
N ILE A 72 5.51 8.43 3.25
CA ILE A 72 5.92 8.54 1.84
C ILE A 72 5.00 9.48 1.08
N TYR A 73 3.69 9.34 1.22
CA TYR A 73 2.72 10.11 0.44
C TYR A 73 2.83 11.64 0.67
N PRO A 74 2.95 12.15 1.91
CA PRO A 74 3.15 13.59 2.12
C PRO A 74 4.46 14.10 1.52
N LYS A 75 5.53 13.30 1.60
CA LYS A 75 6.83 13.66 1.03
C LYS A 75 6.75 13.75 -0.49
N ASN A 76 6.21 12.72 -1.15
CA ASN A 76 6.04 12.70 -2.61
C ASN A 76 5.13 13.84 -3.07
N THR A 77 3.99 14.05 -2.40
CA THR A 77 3.05 15.14 -2.72
C THR A 77 3.74 16.50 -2.62
N LYS A 78 4.61 16.72 -1.61
CA LYS A 78 5.36 17.98 -1.49
C LYS A 78 6.36 18.16 -2.63
N GLU A 79 7.08 17.11 -3.00
CA GLU A 79 8.02 17.12 -4.14
C GLU A 79 7.29 17.36 -5.46
N GLU A 80 6.13 16.74 -5.67
CA GLU A 80 5.27 16.97 -6.83
C GLU A 80 4.76 18.41 -6.90
N ILE A 81 4.25 18.96 -5.79
CA ILE A 81 3.81 20.37 -5.77
C ILE A 81 4.97 21.29 -6.13
N GLN A 82 6.20 20.99 -5.69
CA GLN A 82 7.39 21.76 -6.06
C GLN A 82 7.68 21.70 -7.56
N GLN A 83 7.67 20.51 -8.16
CA GLN A 83 7.86 20.36 -9.61
C GLN A 83 6.78 21.07 -10.42
N ILE A 84 5.51 20.99 -9.97
CA ILE A 84 4.40 21.70 -10.62
C ILE A 84 4.60 23.21 -10.51
N THR A 85 5.08 23.70 -9.36
CA THR A 85 5.34 25.13 -9.11
C THR A 85 6.44 25.64 -10.04
N GLU A 86 7.58 24.95 -10.09
CA GLU A 86 8.69 25.27 -11.00
C GLU A 86 8.24 25.27 -12.48
N TRP A 87 7.40 24.30 -12.85
CA TRP A 87 6.84 24.24 -14.21
C TRP A 87 5.91 25.42 -14.54
N ILE A 88 5.09 25.85 -13.59
CA ILE A 88 4.19 27.00 -13.76
C ILE A 88 4.98 28.31 -13.81
N GLU A 89 6.09 28.43 -13.08
CA GLU A 89 7.00 29.57 -13.18
C GLU A 89 7.65 29.64 -14.57
N MET A 90 8.18 28.52 -15.08
CA MET A 90 8.69 28.44 -16.45
C MET A 90 7.61 28.78 -17.50
N TRP A 91 6.35 28.45 -17.23
CA TRP A 91 5.24 28.84 -18.10
C TRP A 91 5.05 30.35 -18.12
N TYR A 92 5.08 30.99 -16.95
CA TYR A 92 4.96 32.44 -16.84
C TYR A 92 6.07 33.16 -17.62
N ASP A 93 7.32 32.69 -17.54
CA ASP A 93 8.45 33.27 -18.28
C ASP A 93 8.25 33.22 -19.81
N LYS A 94 7.48 32.22 -20.30
CA LYS A 94 7.25 32.02 -21.73
C LYS A 94 6.01 32.76 -22.26
N TYR A 95 4.95 32.84 -21.45
CA TYR A 95 3.63 33.33 -21.87
C TYR A 95 3.20 34.61 -21.16
N GLU A 96 4.04 35.14 -20.26
CA GLU A 96 3.80 36.33 -19.41
C GLU A 96 2.47 36.26 -18.63
N SER A 97 1.94 35.06 -18.43
CA SER A 97 0.65 34.80 -17.81
C SER A 97 0.60 33.41 -17.18
N TYR A 98 -0.09 33.29 -16.04
CA TYR A 98 -0.31 32.00 -15.39
C TYR A 98 -1.44 31.20 -16.07
N PRO A 99 -1.36 29.87 -16.07
CA PRO A 99 -2.42 29.02 -16.61
C PRO A 99 -3.72 29.19 -15.81
N LYS A 100 -4.88 29.18 -16.47
CA LYS A 100 -6.18 29.36 -15.80
C LYS A 100 -6.56 28.14 -14.96
N SER A 101 -5.98 26.99 -15.28
CA SER A 101 -6.19 25.74 -14.56
C SER A 101 -4.97 24.84 -14.63
N LEU A 102 -4.84 23.91 -13.67
CA LEU A 102 -3.79 22.90 -13.70
C LEU A 102 -3.88 22.00 -14.95
N LYS A 103 -5.08 21.78 -15.48
CA LYS A 103 -5.32 21.07 -16.76
C LYS A 103 -4.66 21.74 -17.95
N GLU A 104 -4.70 23.06 -17.99
CA GLU A 104 -4.05 23.85 -19.03
C GLU A 104 -2.51 23.77 -18.91
N ALA A 105 -1.99 23.79 -17.68
CA ALA A 105 -0.55 23.69 -17.41
C ALA A 105 0.04 22.32 -17.78
N ILE A 106 -0.70 21.23 -17.51
CA ILE A 106 -0.30 19.84 -17.80
C ILE A 106 -0.49 19.52 -19.29
N GLY A 107 -1.60 19.97 -19.88
CA GLY A 107 -1.95 19.72 -21.27
C GLY A 107 -2.04 18.23 -21.60
N THR A 108 -1.57 17.87 -22.80
CA THR A 108 -1.58 16.50 -23.34
C THR A 108 -0.27 15.75 -23.08
N ASN A 109 0.61 16.26 -22.22
CA ASN A 109 1.89 15.61 -21.96
C ASN A 109 1.68 14.34 -21.10
N PRO A 110 2.03 13.13 -21.60
CA PRO A 110 1.85 11.89 -20.86
C PRO A 110 2.66 11.84 -19.56
N MET A 111 3.84 12.48 -19.53
CA MET A 111 4.73 12.47 -18.36
C MET A 111 4.21 13.30 -17.18
N ARG A 112 3.15 14.10 -17.38
CA ARG A 112 2.58 14.99 -16.36
C ARG A 112 1.12 14.67 -16.03
N GLN A 113 0.59 13.58 -16.59
CA GLN A 113 -0.78 13.16 -16.27
C GLN A 113 -0.93 12.80 -14.79
N ASP A 114 0.15 12.34 -14.16
CA ASP A 114 0.13 12.01 -12.73
C ASP A 114 -0.03 13.27 -11.86
N TRP A 115 0.33 14.47 -12.36
CA TRP A 115 0.17 15.73 -11.63
C TRP A 115 -1.30 16.17 -11.47
N TYR A 116 -2.25 15.45 -12.06
CA TYR A 116 -3.67 15.70 -11.80
C TYR A 116 -4.09 15.32 -10.39
N ARG A 117 -3.38 14.38 -9.77
CA ARG A 117 -3.76 13.81 -8.48
C ARG A 117 -2.57 13.77 -7.54
N ASP A 118 -2.85 13.93 -6.26
CA ASP A 118 -1.86 13.71 -5.21
C ASP A 118 -1.56 12.23 -4.99
N ALA A 119 -0.61 11.94 -4.10
CA ALA A 119 -0.24 10.57 -3.74
C ALA A 119 -1.41 9.76 -3.13
N TRP A 120 -2.48 10.40 -2.65
CA TRP A 120 -3.71 9.75 -2.17
C TRP A 120 -4.77 9.56 -3.27
N GLY A 121 -4.48 9.98 -4.51
CA GLY A 121 -5.35 9.86 -5.67
C GLY A 121 -6.42 10.96 -5.77
N ARG A 122 -6.24 12.09 -5.08
CA ARG A 122 -7.20 13.21 -5.03
C ARG A 122 -6.73 14.37 -5.89
N GLU A 123 -7.66 15.09 -6.50
CA GLU A 123 -7.30 16.22 -7.36
C GLU A 123 -6.74 17.40 -6.55
N TYR A 124 -5.67 18.02 -7.05
CA TYR A 124 -5.13 19.24 -6.47
C TYR A 124 -6.09 20.42 -6.66
N LYS A 125 -6.19 21.28 -5.65
CA LYS A 125 -6.91 22.55 -5.75
C LYS A 125 -5.96 23.64 -6.22
N TYR A 126 -6.15 24.08 -7.46
CA TYR A 126 -5.49 25.24 -8.04
C TYR A 126 -6.35 26.49 -7.84
N SER A 127 -5.75 27.60 -7.41
CA SER A 127 -6.44 28.89 -7.30
C SER A 127 -5.50 30.02 -7.75
N LEU A 128 -6.02 30.92 -8.58
CA LEU A 128 -5.32 32.09 -9.08
C LEU A 128 -5.98 33.35 -8.48
N MET A 129 -5.26 34.10 -7.67
CA MET A 129 -5.73 35.35 -7.05
C MET A 129 -4.68 36.44 -7.22
N ASN A 130 -5.07 37.56 -7.85
CA ASN A 130 -4.23 38.76 -8.00
C ASN A 130 -2.83 38.49 -8.58
N GLY A 131 -2.73 37.58 -9.56
CA GLY A 131 -1.43 37.22 -10.15
C GLY A 131 -0.56 36.32 -9.27
N MET A 132 -1.08 35.77 -8.17
CA MET A 132 -0.44 34.71 -7.40
C MET A 132 -1.22 33.41 -7.57
N PHE A 133 -0.53 32.30 -7.81
CA PHE A 133 -1.14 30.98 -7.86
C PHE A 133 -0.91 30.23 -6.55
N LYS A 134 -1.86 29.35 -6.21
CA LYS A 134 -1.75 28.45 -5.06
C LYS A 134 -2.20 27.06 -5.45
N ILE A 135 -1.40 26.07 -5.08
CA ILE A 135 -1.70 24.64 -5.22
C ILE A 135 -1.81 24.05 -3.82
N VAL A 136 -2.91 23.35 -3.55
CA VAL A 136 -3.16 22.68 -2.28
C VAL A 136 -3.62 21.25 -2.55
N SER A 137 -2.99 20.28 -1.89
CA SER A 137 -3.54 18.92 -1.74
C SER A 137 -4.33 18.86 -0.44
N ALA A 138 -5.49 18.20 -0.48
CA ALA A 138 -6.31 17.92 0.70
C ALA A 138 -5.69 16.85 1.63
N GLY A 139 -4.45 16.43 1.38
CA GLY A 139 -3.69 15.55 2.24
C GLY A 139 -4.36 14.19 2.46
N LYS A 140 -4.28 13.69 3.70
CA LYS A 140 -4.73 12.34 4.06
C LYS A 140 -6.22 12.29 4.39
N ASP A 141 -6.82 13.32 4.99
CA ASP A 141 -8.24 13.37 5.31
C ASP A 141 -9.12 13.61 4.07
N GLY A 142 -8.63 14.38 3.11
CA GLY A 142 -9.31 14.64 1.83
C GLY A 142 -10.27 15.83 1.89
N GLU A 143 -10.19 16.61 2.96
CA GLU A 143 -10.98 17.82 3.12
C GLU A 143 -10.05 19.03 3.05
N PHE A 144 -10.39 20.00 2.19
CA PHE A 144 -9.59 21.23 2.09
C PHE A 144 -9.85 22.16 3.28
N GLY A 145 -8.81 22.83 3.75
CA GLY A 145 -8.87 23.78 4.87
C GLY A 145 -8.59 23.16 6.23
N THR A 146 -8.10 21.92 6.27
CA THR A 146 -7.71 21.24 7.51
C THR A 146 -6.20 21.36 7.75
N LYS A 147 -5.72 20.81 8.87
CA LYS A 147 -4.27 20.76 9.19
C LYS A 147 -3.51 19.77 8.32
N ASP A 148 -4.21 18.87 7.64
CA ASP A 148 -3.62 17.84 6.77
C ASP A 148 -3.33 18.37 5.36
N ASP A 149 -3.80 19.58 5.02
CA ASP A 149 -3.53 20.26 3.76
C ASP A 149 -2.02 20.37 3.49
N VAL A 150 -1.58 19.90 2.33
CA VAL A 150 -0.19 20.00 1.88
C VAL A 150 -0.09 21.10 0.83
N ASN A 151 0.72 22.11 1.12
CA ASN A 151 1.06 23.20 0.20
C ASN A 151 2.53 23.62 0.39
N LEU A 152 3.08 24.31 -0.60
CA LEU A 152 4.30 25.09 -0.42
C LEU A 152 3.90 26.42 0.22
N LYS A 153 4.58 26.76 1.31
CA LYS A 153 4.44 28.06 1.99
C LYS A 153 5.02 29.17 1.14
#